data_AF-A0A5K1GZ37-F1
#
_entry.id   AF-A0A5K1GZ37-F1
#
_cell.length_a   1.000
_cell.length_b   1.000
_cell.length_c   1.000
_cell.angle_alpha   90.00
_cell.angle_beta   90.00
_cell.angle_gamma   90.00
#
_symmetry.space_group_name_H-M   'P 1'
#
loop_
_entity.id
_entity.type
_entity.pdbx_description
1 polymer ?
#
loop_
_entity_poly.entity_id
_entity_poly.type
_entity_poly.pdbx_seq_one_letter_code
_entity_poly.pdbx_strand_id
1 'polypeptide(L)' 'LSGFYYDVPAGRRDGRVSLASEADTNLPPPVFTLSQLTQFFAAKGLTQAEMVTLS' A
#
# COMPACT_ATOMS: atom_id res chain seq x y z
N LEU A 1 14.61 -17.70 -5.42
CA LEU A 1 13.48 -16.79 -5.68
C LEU A 1 12.24 -17.64 -5.94
N SER A 2 11.57 -18.08 -4.88
CA SER A 2 10.28 -18.78 -4.97
C SER A 2 9.19 -17.78 -4.61
N GLY A 3 8.39 -17.37 -5.58
CA GLY A 3 7.23 -16.49 -5.40
C GLY A 3 5.96 -17.17 -5.89
N PHE A 4 4.82 -16.61 -5.54
CA PHE A 4 3.52 -17.05 -6.05
C PHE A 4 3.23 -16.40 -7.40
N TYR A 5 2.61 -17.14 -8.31
CA TYR A 5 2.08 -16.60 -9.56
C TYR A 5 0.66 -16.09 -9.32
N TYR A 6 0.35 -14.92 -9.88
CA TYR A 6 -1.00 -14.36 -9.90
C TYR A 6 -1.22 -13.63 -11.22
N ASP A 7 -2.45 -13.69 -11.73
CA ASP A 7 -2.83 -12.94 -12.92
C ASP A 7 -2.89 -11.45 -12.60
N VAL A 8 -2.32 -10.61 -13.46
CA VAL A 8 -2.24 -9.15 -13.25
C VAL A 8 -3.30 -8.46 -14.13
N PRO A 9 -4.34 -7.84 -13.54
CA PRO A 9 -5.29 -7.04 -14.31
C PRO A 9 -4.62 -5.85 -15.00
N ALA A 10 -4.85 -5.71 -16.31
CA ALA A 10 -4.28 -4.66 -17.15
C ALA A 10 -5.30 -3.55 -17.50
N GLY A 11 -4.84 -2.49 -18.17
CA GLY A 11 -5.69 -1.41 -18.67
C GLY A 11 -5.73 -0.14 -17.80
N ARG A 12 -4.94 -0.07 -16.72
CA ARG A 12 -4.73 1.19 -15.98
C ARG A 12 -4.02 2.20 -16.88
N ARG A 13 -4.47 3.46 -16.83
CA ARG A 13 -3.91 4.59 -17.60
C ARG A 13 -2.91 5.37 -16.75
N ASP A 14 -1.97 6.05 -17.39
CA ASP A 14 -0.96 6.84 -16.71
C ASP A 14 -1.53 8.11 -16.07
N GLY A 15 -1.11 8.36 -14.83
CA GLY A 15 -1.37 9.63 -14.14
C GLY A 15 -0.56 10.77 -14.74
N ARG A 16 -1.11 11.99 -14.71
CA ARG A 16 -0.44 13.22 -15.21
C ARG A 16 0.07 14.14 -14.10
N VAL A 17 -0.09 13.73 -12.84
CA VAL A 17 0.26 14.50 -11.65
C VAL A 17 1.10 13.61 -10.73
N SER A 18 2.18 14.17 -10.19
CA SER A 18 3.07 13.51 -9.25
C SER A 18 3.64 14.55 -8.29
N LEU A 19 3.21 14.52 -7.03
CA LEU A 19 3.62 15.46 -6.00
C LEU A 19 4.32 14.73 -4.85
N ALA A 20 5.53 15.16 -4.48
CA ALA A 20 6.27 14.56 -3.36
C ALA A 20 5.50 14.60 -2.04
N SER A 21 4.78 15.70 -1.78
CA SER A 21 3.94 15.88 -0.60
C SER A 21 2.82 14.84 -0.50
N GLU A 22 2.29 14.38 -1.64
CA GLU A 22 1.29 13.31 -1.63
C GLU A 22 1.92 11.97 -1.23
N ALA A 23 3.15 11.68 -1.66
CA ALA A 23 3.86 10.47 -1.26
C ALA A 23 4.15 10.45 0.25
N ASP A 24 4.64 11.56 0.80
CA ASP A 24 4.92 11.69 2.25
C ASP A 24 3.66 11.46 3.09
N THR A 25 2.49 11.85 2.58
CA THR A 25 1.20 11.67 3.25
C THR A 25 0.63 10.25 3.06
N ASN A 26 0.99 9.56 1.97
CA ASN A 26 0.38 8.29 1.55
C ASN A 26 1.28 7.05 1.67
N LEU A 27 2.49 7.19 2.23
CA LEU A 27 3.36 6.06 2.56
C LEU A 27 3.57 5.94 4.08
N PRO A 28 3.46 4.73 4.67
CA PRO A 28 3.72 4.55 6.09
C PRO A 28 5.24 4.61 6.37
N PRO A 29 5.70 5.47 7.29
CA PRO A 29 7.07 5.45 7.79
C PRO A 29 7.39 4.14 8.56
N PRO A 30 8.66 3.72 8.61
CA PRO A 30 9.07 2.48 9.30
C PRO A 30 8.95 2.56 10.83
N VAL A 31 8.67 3.75 11.38
CA VAL A 31 8.52 4.00 12.82
C VAL A 31 7.07 3.87 13.30
N PHE A 32 6.13 3.56 12.40
CA PHE A 32 4.73 3.38 12.78
C PHE A 32 4.54 2.17 13.70
N THR A 33 3.70 2.36 14.71
CA THR A 33 3.18 1.27 15.53
C THR A 33 2.20 0.41 14.74
N LEU A 34 1.95 -0.81 15.21
CA LEU A 34 0.98 -1.73 14.60
C LEU A 34 -0.42 -1.12 14.43
N SER A 35 -0.88 -0.34 15.41
CA SER A 35 -2.18 0.35 15.35
C SER A 35 -2.22 1.40 14.23
N GLN A 36 -1.12 2.17 14.07
CA GLN A 36 -1.00 3.15 13.00
C GLN A 36 -0.95 2.48 11.62
N LEU A 37 -0.17 1.39 11.46
CA LEU A 37 -0.16 0.61 10.22
C LEU A 37 -1.54 0.06 9.86
N THR A 38 -2.26 -0.47 10.87
CA THR A 38 -3.61 -1.01 10.67
C THR A 38 -4.57 0.07 10.16
N GLN A 39 -4.57 1.26 10.77
CA GLN A 39 -5.41 2.38 10.32
C GLN A 39 -5.01 2.87 8.93
N PHE A 40 -3.71 2.91 8.64
CA PHE A 40 -3.19 3.37 7.35
C PHE A 40 -3.62 2.48 6.19
N PHE A 41 -3.52 1.16 6.35
CA PHE A 41 -3.99 0.19 5.36
C PHE A 41 -5.51 0.16 5.26
N ALA A 42 -6.23 0.31 6.38
CA ALA A 42 -7.69 0.44 6.37
C ALA A 42 -8.17 1.66 5.56
N ALA A 43 -7.43 2.78 5.58
CA ALA A 43 -7.73 3.94 4.74
C ALA A 43 -7.57 3.67 3.23
N LYS A 44 -6.86 2.60 2.85
CA LYS A 44 -6.78 2.08 1.47
C LYS A 44 -7.75 0.93 1.20
N GLY A 45 -8.65 0.63 2.14
CA GLY A 45 -9.64 -0.45 2.02
C GLY A 45 -9.07 -1.84 2.30
N LEU A 46 -7.89 -1.94 2.93
CA LEU A 46 -7.24 -3.21 3.24
C LEU A 46 -7.43 -3.59 4.71
N THR A 47 -7.64 -4.87 4.97
CA THR A 47 -7.76 -5.45 6.30
C THR A 47 -6.40 -5.55 7.01
N GLN A 48 -6.41 -5.76 8.33
CA GLN A 48 -5.17 -6.01 9.09
C GLN A 48 -4.43 -7.27 8.61
N ALA A 49 -5.16 -8.33 8.22
CA ALA A 49 -4.55 -9.56 7.70
C ALA A 49 -3.83 -9.33 6.37
N GLU A 50 -4.40 -8.52 5.48
CA GLU A 50 -3.76 -8.12 4.22
C GLU A 50 -2.55 -7.22 4.46
N MET A 51 -2.62 -6.29 5.43
CA MET A 51 -1.47 -5.50 5.85
C MET A 51 -0.30 -6.38 6.30
N VAL A 52 -0.55 -7.39 7.15
CA VAL A 52 0.48 -8.33 7.61
C VAL A 52 1.06 -9.14 6.45
N THR A 53 0.23 -9.53 5.47
CA THR A 53 0.66 -10.30 4.30
C THR A 53 1.54 -9.49 3.34
N LEU A 54 1.39 -8.16 3.34
CA LEU A 54 2.09 -7.23 2.44
C LEU A 54 3.30 -6.52 3.09
N SER A 55 3.62 -6.85 4.34
CA SER A 55 4.76 -6.31 5.10
C SER A 55 6.04 -7.11 4.83
#